data_AF-A0A7J4J882-F1
#
_entry.id   AF-A0A7J4J882-F1
#
_cell.length_a   1.000
_cell.length_b   1.000
_cell.length_c   1.000
_cell.angle_alpha   90.00
_cell.angle_beta   90.00
_cell.angle_gamma   90.00
#
_symmetry.space_group_name_H-M   'P 1'
#
loop_
_entity.id
_entity.type
_entity.pdbx_description
1 polymer ?
#
loop_
_entity_poly.entity_id
_entity_poly.type
_entity_poly.pdbx_seq_one_letter_code
_entity_poly.pdbx_strand_id
1 'polypeptide(L)'
;MNVLEGLTMSILFKTYNRKHQLHIYNETWALPDKKYLDELLTFLSKDEATKVKVLPSETKIEIELNAIIINCAGLDDLKKKFGILAEMKERFQKVVIQKSKKDAAKS
;
A
#
# COMPACT_ATOMS: atom_id res chain seq x y z
N MET A 1 -2.28 -20.20 -23.24
CA MET A 1 -2.97 -19.12 -22.50
C MET A 1 -2.35 -19.07 -21.11
N ASN A 2 -1.49 -18.09 -20.84
CA ASN A 2 -0.85 -17.95 -19.53
C ASN A 2 -1.82 -17.25 -18.59
N VAL A 3 -2.31 -17.97 -17.59
CA VAL A 3 -3.02 -17.40 -16.46
C VAL A 3 -1.98 -16.67 -15.62
N LEU A 4 -1.99 -15.35 -15.69
CA LEU A 4 -1.34 -14.49 -14.70
C LEU A 4 -2.07 -14.72 -13.38
N GLU A 5 -1.58 -15.64 -12.53
CA GLU A 5 -2.00 -15.71 -11.13
C GLU A 5 -1.49 -14.44 -10.44
N GLY A 6 -2.32 -13.40 -10.52
CA GLY A 6 -2.02 -12.04 -10.11
C GLY A 6 -1.84 -11.93 -8.61
N LEU A 7 -0.64 -11.54 -8.21
CA LEU A 7 -0.38 -10.95 -6.90
C LEU A 7 -1.35 -9.77 -6.72
N THR A 8 -2.42 -10.01 -5.96
CA THR A 8 -3.45 -9.02 -5.70
C THR A 8 -2.90 -8.04 -4.65
N MET A 9 -2.10 -7.08 -5.11
CA MET A 9 -1.74 -5.89 -4.36
C MET A 9 -3.04 -5.24 -3.88
N SER A 10 -3.28 -5.20 -2.57
CA SER A 10 -4.61 -4.92 -2.04
C SER A 10 -4.62 -4.08 -0.78
N ILE A 11 -5.57 -3.16 -0.76
CA ILE A 11 -6.08 -2.53 0.45
C ILE A 11 -7.33 -3.34 0.82
N LEU A 12 -7.26 -4.09 1.92
CA LEU A 12 -8.32 -4.95 2.39
C LEU A 12 -9.04 -4.32 3.57
N PHE A 13 -10.37 -4.36 3.51
CA PHE A 13 -11.21 -4.01 4.65
C PHE A 13 -11.51 -5.24 5.50
N LYS A 14 -11.31 -5.13 6.81
CA LYS A 14 -11.74 -6.14 7.79
C LYS A 14 -12.54 -5.49 8.91
N THR A 15 -13.65 -6.13 9.26
CA THR A 15 -14.39 -5.84 10.49
C THR A 15 -14.51 -7.08 11.33
N TYR A 16 -14.09 -7.01 12.59
CA TYR A 16 -14.29 -8.07 13.57
C TYR A 16 -14.52 -7.43 14.95
N ASN A 17 -15.43 -8.01 15.75
CA ASN A 17 -15.70 -7.56 17.12
C ASN A 17 -15.86 -6.03 17.26
N ARG A 18 -16.62 -5.39 16.34
CA ARG A 18 -16.84 -3.93 16.28
C ARG A 18 -15.61 -3.06 16.02
N LYS A 19 -14.48 -3.65 15.63
CA LYS A 19 -13.29 -2.93 15.17
C LYS A 19 -13.27 -2.90 13.65
N HIS A 20 -13.13 -1.71 13.08
CA HIS A 20 -12.98 -1.51 11.63
C HIS A 20 -11.51 -1.27 11.31
N GLN A 21 -10.95 -2.02 10.37
CA GLN A 21 -9.53 -1.96 10.03
C GLN A 21 -9.34 -1.96 8.51
N LEU A 22 -8.35 -1.18 8.07
CA LEU A 22 -7.80 -1.24 6.73
C LEU A 22 -6.43 -1.92 6.81
N HIS A 23 -6.22 -2.87 5.92
CA HIS A 23 -4.99 -3.62 5.82
C HIS A 23 -4.34 -3.34 4.48
N ILE A 24 -3.10 -2.88 4.49
CA ILE A 24 -2.32 -2.58 3.28
C ILE A 24 -1.20 -3.61 3.17
N TYR A 25 -1.17 -4.35 2.06
CA TYR A 25 -0.21 -5.43 1.82
C TYR A 25 0.48 -5.30 0.48
N ASN A 26 1.81 -5.44 0.50
CA ASN A 26 2.65 -5.51 -0.70
C ASN A 26 2.39 -4.36 -1.70
N GLU A 27 2.18 -3.16 -1.19
CA GLU A 27 1.99 -1.96 -2.03
C GLU A 27 3.32 -1.22 -2.18
N THR A 28 3.65 -0.80 -3.39
CA THR A 28 4.81 0.05 -3.67
C THR A 28 4.37 1.27 -4.44
N TRP A 29 4.57 2.45 -3.88
CA TRP A 29 4.12 3.71 -4.47
C TRP A 29 5.31 4.58 -4.84
N ALA A 30 5.22 5.26 -5.98
CA ALA A 30 6.21 6.21 -6.44
C ALA A 30 5.65 7.63 -6.34
N LEU A 31 5.94 8.30 -5.22
CA LEU A 31 5.46 9.64 -4.94
C LEU A 31 6.34 10.68 -5.65
N PRO A 32 5.75 11.70 -6.28
CA PRO A 32 6.52 12.70 -7.02
C PRO A 32 7.32 13.63 -6.09
N ASP A 33 6.84 13.86 -4.87
CA ASP A 33 7.48 14.74 -3.91
C ASP A 33 7.10 14.37 -2.45
N LYS A 34 7.72 15.09 -1.50
CA LYS A 34 7.55 14.87 -0.05
C LYS A 34 6.14 15.22 0.45
N LYS A 35 5.41 16.12 -0.20
CA LYS A 35 4.08 16.54 0.26
C LYS A 35 3.12 15.36 0.30
N TYR A 36 3.16 14.50 -0.71
CA TYR A 36 2.33 13.28 -0.75
C TYR A 36 2.74 12.24 0.28
N LEU A 37 4.03 12.19 0.65
CA LEU A 37 4.49 11.34 1.74
C LEU A 37 3.96 11.86 3.07
N ASP A 38 4.09 13.15 3.32
CA ASP A 38 3.59 13.79 4.55
C ASP A 38 2.06 13.61 4.65
N GLU A 39 1.33 13.79 3.55
CA GLU A 39 -0.11 13.52 3.46
C GLU A 39 -0.44 12.08 3.84
N LEU A 40 0.23 11.08 3.25
CA LEU A 40 0.05 9.67 3.62
C LEU A 40 0.29 9.44 5.12
N LEU A 41 1.38 9.99 5.65
CA LEU A 41 1.77 9.83 7.05
C LEU A 41 0.78 10.47 8.02
N THR A 42 0.03 11.52 7.61
CA THR A 42 -1.01 12.11 8.47
C THR A 42 -2.18 11.16 8.76
N PHE A 43 -2.41 10.17 7.89
CA PHE A 43 -3.47 9.17 8.08
C PHE A 43 -3.04 7.99 8.95
N LEU A 44 -1.73 7.87 9.19
CA LEU A 44 -1.14 6.78 9.95
C LEU A 44 -0.90 7.22 11.39
N SER A 45 -1.15 6.31 12.33
CA SER A 45 -0.58 6.48 13.68
C SER A 45 0.95 6.42 13.63
N LYS A 46 1.62 6.88 14.69
CA LYS A 46 3.08 6.80 14.78
C LYS A 46 3.59 5.38 14.53
N ASP A 47 2.95 4.39 15.17
CA ASP A 47 3.33 2.98 15.02
C ASP A 47 3.13 2.46 13.60
N GLU A 48 2.06 2.88 12.93
CA GLU A 48 1.81 2.54 11.52
C GLU A 48 2.82 3.21 10.58
N ALA A 49 3.14 4.47 10.80
CA ALA A 49 4.12 5.23 10.02
C ALA A 49 5.52 4.59 10.04
N THR A 50 5.94 4.00 11.17
CA THR A 50 7.25 3.30 11.24
C THR A 50 7.36 2.09 10.31
N LYS A 51 6.23 1.56 9.81
CA LYS A 51 6.21 0.42 8.88
C LYS A 51 6.33 0.84 7.42
N VAL A 52 6.23 2.13 7.14
CA VAL A 52 6.48 2.69 5.80
C VAL A 52 7.98 2.67 5.56
N LYS A 53 8.41 1.98 4.51
CA LYS A 53 9.84 1.97 4.12
C LYS A 53 10.04 2.88 2.94
N VAL A 54 10.99 3.81 3.04
CA VAL A 54 11.44 4.60 1.89
C VAL A 54 12.50 3.80 1.15
N LEU A 55 12.30 3.61 -0.15
CA LEU A 55 13.22 2.93 -1.04
C LEU A 55 14.12 3.97 -1.72
N PRO A 56 15.41 3.64 -1.98
CA PRO A 56 16.29 4.53 -2.70
C PRO A 56 15.80 4.73 -4.14
N SER A 57 15.67 5.99 -4.55
CA SER A 57 15.30 6.39 -5.91
C SER A 57 15.89 7.77 -6.21
N GLU A 58 16.28 8.00 -7.46
CA GLU A 58 17.01 9.21 -7.88
C GLU A 58 16.08 10.38 -8.21
N THR A 59 14.85 10.10 -8.63
CA THR A 59 13.94 11.11 -9.21
C THR A 59 12.62 11.25 -8.48
N LYS A 60 12.29 10.30 -7.59
CA LYS A 60 11.00 10.22 -6.89
C LYS A 60 11.22 9.67 -5.49
N ILE A 61 10.21 9.82 -4.64
CA ILE A 61 10.18 9.16 -3.34
C ILE A 61 9.44 7.84 -3.52
N GLU A 62 10.18 6.74 -3.61
CA GLU A 62 9.58 5.41 -3.65
C GLU A 62 9.35 4.91 -2.22
N ILE A 63 8.16 4.36 -1.96
CA ILE A 63 7.81 3.80 -0.66
C ILE A 63 7.22 2.40 -0.80
N GLU A 64 7.54 1.54 0.16
CA GLU A 64 6.90 0.24 0.36
C GLU A 64 5.96 0.33 1.56
N LEU A 65 4.71 -0.05 1.32
CA LEU A 65 3.63 -0.14 2.29
C LEU A 65 3.26 -1.62 2.44
N ASN A 66 3.76 -2.25 3.50
CA ASN A 66 3.52 -3.66 3.76
C ASN A 66 3.13 -3.93 5.20
N ALA A 67 2.13 -4.78 5.38
CA ALA A 67 1.57 -5.18 6.66
C ALA A 67 1.17 -3.99 7.56
N ILE A 68 0.67 -2.91 6.95
CA ILE A 68 0.13 -1.74 7.66
C ILE A 68 -1.33 -2.03 7.99
N ILE A 69 -1.69 -1.91 9.27
CA ILE A 69 -3.05 -2.10 9.76
C ILE A 69 -3.48 -0.78 10.38
N ILE A 70 -4.44 -0.12 9.75
CA ILE A 70 -4.96 1.19 10.16
C ILE A 70 -6.26 0.96 10.91
N ASN A 71 -6.29 1.37 12.18
CA ASN A 71 -7.52 1.33 12.96
C ASN A 71 -8.45 2.48 12.55
N CYS A 72 -9.74 2.17 12.40
CA CYS A 72 -10.78 3.13 12.09
C CYS A 72 -11.74 3.24 13.28
N ALA A 73 -12.10 4.46 13.66
CA ALA A 73 -12.95 4.73 14.83
C ALA A 73 -14.40 4.25 14.64
N GLY A 74 -14.83 4.12 13.38
CA GLY A 74 -16.18 3.73 12.99
C GLY A 74 -16.28 3.52 11.49
N LEU A 75 -17.48 3.23 11.01
CA LEU A 75 -17.74 3.00 9.58
C LEU A 75 -17.46 4.24 8.72
N ASP A 76 -17.73 5.44 9.22
CA ASP A 76 -17.53 6.68 8.46
C ASP A 76 -16.04 7.02 8.32
N ASP A 77 -15.26 6.86 9.40
CA ASP A 77 -13.80 7.00 9.37
C ASP A 77 -13.16 5.98 8.41
N LEU A 78 -13.66 4.74 8.43
CA LEU A 78 -13.25 3.70 7.49
C LEU A 78 -13.50 4.12 6.04
N LYS A 79 -14.73 4.53 5.69
CA LYS A 79 -15.07 4.94 4.32
C LYS A 79 -14.19 6.09 3.84
N LYS A 80 -13.97 7.09 4.72
CA LYS A 80 -13.12 8.25 4.42
C LYS A 80 -11.67 7.82 4.15
N LYS A 81 -11.06 7.08 5.07
CA LYS A 81 -9.67 6.61 4.94
C LYS A 81 -9.50 5.69 3.73
N PHE A 82 -10.46 4.79 3.48
CA PHE A 82 -10.43 3.91 2.32
C PHE A 82 -10.49 4.71 1.01
N GLY A 83 -11.39 5.70 0.90
CA GLY A 83 -11.51 6.54 -0.29
C GLY A 83 -10.21 7.26 -0.63
N ILE A 84 -9.59 7.88 0.38
CA ILE A 84 -8.30 8.57 0.21
C ILE A 84 -7.20 7.58 -0.21
N LEU A 85 -7.08 6.44 0.46
CA LEU A 85 -6.05 5.45 0.12
C LEU A 85 -6.27 4.83 -1.27
N ALA A 86 -7.53 4.63 -1.68
CA ALA A 86 -7.86 4.16 -3.02
C ALA A 86 -7.47 5.18 -4.09
N GLU A 87 -7.74 6.46 -3.86
CA GLU A 87 -7.34 7.56 -4.74
C GLU A 87 -5.81 7.70 -4.84
N MET A 88 -5.10 7.65 -3.70
CA MET A 88 -3.64 7.66 -3.69
C MET A 88 -3.06 6.45 -4.41
N LYS A 89 -3.64 5.26 -4.20
CA LYS A 89 -3.24 4.03 -4.90
C LYS A 89 -3.39 4.20 -6.41
N GLU A 90 -4.55 4.65 -6.88
CA GLU A 90 -4.79 4.86 -8.32
C GLU A 90 -3.77 5.81 -8.94
N ARG A 91 -3.36 6.85 -8.21
CA ARG A 91 -2.42 7.87 -8.69
C ARG A 91 -0.96 7.44 -8.63
N PHE A 92 -0.56 6.69 -7.62
CA PHE A 92 0.86 6.52 -7.28
C PHE A 92 1.34 5.08 -7.26
N GLN A 93 0.44 4.08 -7.33
CA GLN A 93 0.84 2.69 -7.30
C GLN A 93 1.74 2.36 -8.50
N LYS A 94 2.93 1.83 -8.21
CA LYS A 94 3.80 1.23 -9.21
C LYS A 94 3.29 -0.19 -9.44
N VAL A 95 2.82 -0.49 -10.65
CA VAL A 95 2.47 -1.87 -11.02
C VAL A 95 3.77 -2.67 -11.11
N VAL A 96 4.13 -3.36 -10.03
CA VAL A 96 5.27 -4.27 -10.04
C VAL A 96 4.82 -5.57 -10.69
N ILE A 97 5.09 -5.73 -11.99
CA ILE A 97 5.05 -7.04 -12.64
C ILE A 97 6.28 -7.80 -12.11
N GLN A 98 6.14 -8.50 -10.98
CA GLN A 98 7.16 -9.45 -10.59
C GLN A 98 7.18 -10.56 -11.64
N LYS A 99 8.22 -10.57 -12.50
CA LYS A 99 8.59 -11.78 -13.22
C LYS A 99 8.77 -12.86 -12.16
N SER A 100 7.91 -13.87 -12.20
CA SER A 100 8.08 -15.09 -11.43
C SER A 100 9.52 -15.56 -11.62
N LYS A 101 10.28 -15.68 -10.53
CA LYS A 101 11.57 -16.38 -10.53
C LYS A 101 11.29 -17.88 -10.73
N LYS A 102 10.93 -18.25 -11.96
CA LYS A 102 10.95 -19.60 -12.50
C LYS A 102 11.35 -19.44 -13.97
N ASP A 103 12.61 -19.10 -14.21
CA ASP A 103 13.37 -19.31 -15.47
C ASP A 103 14.83 -18.80 -15.30
N ALA A 104 15.46 -19.11 -14.16
CA ALA A 104 16.89 -18.82 -13.94
C ALA A 104 17.64 -20.04 -13.35
N ALA A 105 17.18 -21.24 -13.68
CA ALA A 105 17.86 -22.48 -13.36
C ALA A 105 17.62 -23.51 -14.47
N LYS A 106 18.13 -23.18 -15.66
CA LYS A 106 18.52 -24.14 -16.72
C LYS A 106 19.28 -23.34 -17.78
N SER A 107 20.56 -23.14 -17.53
CA SER A 107 21.55 -22.96 -18.58
C SER A 107 22.58 -24.06 -18.43
#